data_AF-A0A954URL1-F1
#
_entry.id   AF-A0A954URL1-F1
#
_cell.length_a   1.000
_cell.length_b   1.000
_cell.length_c   1.000
_cell.angle_alpha   90.00
_cell.angle_beta   90.00
_cell.angle_gamma   90.00
#
_symmetry.space_group_name_H-M   'P 1'
#
loop_
_entity.id
_entity.type
_entity.pdbx_description
1 polymer ?
#
loop_
_entity_poly.entity_id
_entity_poly.type
_entity_poly.pdbx_seq_one_letter_code
_entity_poly.pdbx_strand_id
1 'polypeptide(L)'
;MRHRPFLCVLLLLFGSTGAAGEVGFLEDFAWSDNRAETLKQLIPGTEDYYFFHCLHYQNTQQFDAAERVLKDWLGRHRATARYQLMENRQRLLTYGVNSDQALRHISNKLNLRFDHQRERIGEKPNLPNALDPAAISRAQLMARAMGESPTLSGFEDSALEWLRNEKLDDRRLRDLLQRLQRPDYDNLLDLIQRDLRTSNSGGLGSLPIHARLTLEQLDDLARRMPELLNHGNYVAAYVAKLQPNDDEDWRNDTKTQTEYLDRLWAFAQRLGPVQNSLKAHVLYHRIEFDRSRGEFDKERFLAYLQLPRNCSYINPDYVRREEHRQFVAQLGQEFNYTLLPAVGNDEPLVRDVFLHFFRTEDSYDPYLPLVQTDYVKQVFAEAKVVNGLGNPEQWASLLTPAAYQALKERIDLDFDPRNRPRFHTEEAVSLDVNVKNVKQLIVKVFHINTESHARQTLQEVNTNIELDGLVPNQELKFD
;
A
#
# COMPACT_ATOMS: atom_id res chain seq x y z
N MET A 1 6.09 -6.62 -34.40
CA MET A 1 4.67 -6.32 -34.67
C MET A 1 4.35 -4.95 -34.11
N ARG A 2 3.70 -4.12 -34.92
CA ARG A 2 3.10 -2.84 -34.52
C ARG A 2 2.15 -3.08 -33.34
N HIS A 3 2.06 -2.14 -32.40
CA HIS A 3 0.90 -1.25 -32.30
C HIS A 3 1.11 -0.17 -31.23
N ARG A 4 1.38 1.04 -31.72
CA ARG A 4 0.94 2.31 -31.10
C ARG A 4 -0.54 2.51 -31.43
N PRO A 5 -1.32 3.08 -30.50
CA PRO A 5 -2.31 4.08 -30.93
C PRO A 5 -2.44 5.32 -29.99
N PHE A 6 -2.72 6.44 -30.65
CA PHE A 6 -3.40 7.68 -30.21
C PHE A 6 -2.82 8.52 -29.05
N LEU A 7 -2.55 9.82 -29.32
CA LEU A 7 -3.54 10.87 -29.03
C LEU A 7 -3.14 12.26 -29.59
N CYS A 8 -4.14 12.88 -30.21
CA CYS A 8 -4.43 14.31 -30.42
C CYS A 8 -3.39 15.29 -31.00
N VAL A 9 -3.72 15.71 -32.22
CA VAL A 9 -3.42 17.00 -32.83
C VAL A 9 -4.06 18.13 -32.02
N LEU A 10 -3.28 19.16 -31.68
CA LEU A 10 -3.77 20.53 -31.52
C LEU A 10 -2.76 21.47 -32.20
N LEU A 11 -3.15 22.00 -33.35
CA LEU A 11 -2.44 23.05 -34.06
C LEU A 11 -2.74 24.38 -33.37
N LEU A 12 -1.72 25.01 -32.78
CA LEU A 12 -1.70 26.45 -32.51
C LEU A 12 -0.46 27.03 -33.20
N LEU A 13 -0.70 27.61 -34.37
CA LEU A 13 0.21 28.52 -35.04
C LEU A 13 0.48 29.72 -34.13
N PHE A 14 1.71 29.88 -33.66
CA PHE A 14 2.23 31.19 -33.33
C PHE A 14 3.45 31.45 -34.22
N GLY A 15 3.21 32.27 -35.24
CA GLY A 15 4.21 32.75 -36.16
C GLY A 15 5.25 33.59 -35.42
N SER A 16 6.51 33.36 -35.76
CA SER A 16 7.63 34.24 -35.52
C SER A 16 7.43 35.56 -36.26
N THR A 17 6.94 36.59 -35.56
CA THR A 17 6.92 37.96 -36.05
C THR A 17 7.59 38.88 -35.03
N GLY A 18 8.81 39.32 -35.32
CA GLY A 18 9.49 40.37 -34.54
C GLY A 18 11.01 40.23 -34.52
N ALA A 19 11.68 40.43 -35.67
CA ALA A 19 13.15 40.57 -35.69
C ALA A 19 13.70 41.43 -36.86
N ALA A 20 12.83 42.00 -37.71
CA ALA A 20 13.25 42.82 -38.86
C ALA A 20 13.20 44.34 -38.58
N GLY A 21 12.42 44.80 -37.59
CA GLY A 21 12.28 46.23 -37.24
C GLY A 21 13.31 46.75 -36.22
N GLU A 22 13.80 45.90 -35.33
CA GLU A 22 14.75 46.29 -34.27
C GLU A 22 16.14 46.65 -34.82
N VAL A 23 16.58 46.01 -35.90
CA VAL A 23 17.90 46.28 -36.53
C VAL A 23 17.92 47.65 -37.21
N GLY A 24 16.84 48.01 -37.92
CA GLY A 24 16.74 49.31 -38.61
C GLY A 24 16.75 50.50 -37.64
N PHE A 25 15.99 50.41 -36.54
CA PHE A 25 16.00 51.46 -35.52
C PHE A 25 17.37 51.65 -34.86
N LEU A 26 18.06 50.54 -34.53
CA LEU A 26 19.39 50.61 -33.90
C LEU A 26 20.44 51.24 -34.82
N GLU A 27 20.40 50.90 -36.11
CA GLU A 27 21.28 51.48 -37.14
C GLU A 27 20.97 52.97 -37.32
N ASP A 28 19.70 53.34 -37.48
CA ASP A 28 19.28 54.74 -37.58
C ASP A 28 19.66 55.54 -36.32
N PHE A 29 19.52 54.99 -35.12
CA PHE A 29 19.90 55.68 -33.89
C PHE A 29 21.41 55.82 -33.74
N ALA A 30 22.20 54.83 -34.17
CA ALA A 30 23.65 54.88 -34.09
C ALA A 30 24.24 55.87 -35.13
N TRP A 31 23.72 55.86 -36.36
CA TRP A 31 24.27 56.59 -37.52
C TRP A 31 23.61 57.95 -37.79
N SER A 32 22.47 58.28 -37.17
CA SER A 32 21.79 59.57 -37.38
C SER A 32 22.57 60.75 -36.80
N ASP A 33 22.73 61.80 -37.62
CA ASP A 33 23.23 63.12 -37.21
C ASP A 33 22.28 63.82 -36.22
N ASN A 34 20.97 63.51 -36.27
CA ASN A 34 19.95 64.03 -35.37
C ASN A 34 19.15 62.89 -34.73
N ARG A 35 19.74 62.28 -33.70
CA ARG A 35 19.12 61.19 -32.93
C ARG A 35 17.79 61.55 -32.27
N ALA A 36 17.49 62.84 -32.07
CA ALA A 36 16.23 63.28 -31.47
C ALA A 36 15.02 63.03 -32.38
N GLU A 37 15.19 63.06 -33.71
CA GLU A 37 14.14 62.68 -34.66
C GLU A 37 13.92 61.16 -34.65
N THR A 38 15.00 60.37 -34.60
CA THR A 38 14.93 58.91 -34.52
C THR A 38 14.19 58.46 -33.26
N LEU A 39 14.43 59.12 -32.12
CA LEU A 39 13.74 58.82 -30.85
C LEU A 39 12.21 58.98 -30.92
N LYS A 40 11.67 59.80 -31.83
CA LYS A 40 10.21 59.97 -32.01
C LYS A 40 9.52 58.72 -32.55
N GLN A 41 10.28 57.81 -33.16
CA GLN A 41 9.76 56.54 -33.66
C GLN A 41 9.45 55.55 -32.52
N LEU A 42 10.00 55.76 -31.33
CA LEU A 42 9.76 54.90 -30.17
C LEU A 42 8.40 55.20 -29.52
N ILE A 43 7.68 54.14 -29.16
CA ILE A 43 6.36 54.25 -28.54
C ILE A 43 6.51 54.74 -27.09
N PRO A 44 5.94 55.89 -26.71
CA PRO A 44 6.06 56.44 -25.36
C PRO A 44 5.61 55.47 -24.27
N GLY A 45 6.42 55.34 -23.21
CA GLY A 45 6.12 54.46 -22.07
C GLY A 45 6.58 53.01 -22.22
N THR A 46 7.10 52.60 -23.37
CA THR A 46 7.77 51.30 -23.54
C THR A 46 9.18 51.29 -22.92
N GLU A 47 9.73 50.09 -22.68
CA GLU A 47 11.09 49.96 -22.15
C GLU A 47 12.16 50.52 -23.11
N ASP A 48 11.99 50.32 -24.42
CA ASP A 48 12.88 50.88 -25.45
C ASP A 48 12.84 52.41 -25.46
N TYR A 49 11.65 52.99 -25.37
CA TYR A 49 11.48 54.45 -25.25
C TYR A 49 12.35 55.00 -24.11
N TYR A 50 12.21 54.47 -22.90
CA TYR A 50 12.99 54.96 -21.76
C TYR A 50 14.48 54.70 -21.91
N PHE A 51 14.87 53.52 -22.40
CA PHE A 51 16.28 53.16 -22.56
C PHE A 51 17.01 54.09 -23.54
N PHE A 52 16.49 54.27 -24.76
CA PHE A 52 17.18 55.07 -25.77
C PHE A 52 17.12 56.57 -25.49
N HIS A 53 16.03 57.08 -24.88
CA HIS A 53 15.98 58.46 -24.43
C HIS A 53 16.99 58.72 -23.30
N CYS A 54 17.09 57.81 -22.31
CA CYS A 54 18.09 57.92 -21.25
C CYS A 54 19.52 57.87 -21.81
N LEU A 55 19.80 56.92 -22.70
CA LEU A 55 21.10 56.79 -23.35
C LEU A 55 21.47 58.04 -24.17
N HIS A 56 20.53 58.62 -24.91
CA HIS A 56 20.75 59.84 -25.67
C HIS A 56 21.08 61.03 -24.76
N TYR A 57 20.29 61.25 -23.69
CA TYR A 57 20.57 62.32 -22.73
C TYR A 57 21.91 62.13 -22.01
N GLN A 58 22.28 60.88 -21.67
CA GLN A 58 23.59 60.58 -21.10
C GLN A 58 24.74 60.89 -22.06
N ASN A 59 24.61 60.50 -23.34
CA ASN A 59 25.65 60.72 -24.35
C ASN A 59 25.81 62.21 -24.71
N THR A 60 24.74 62.99 -24.60
CA THR A 60 24.75 64.46 -24.82
C THR A 60 25.00 65.26 -23.53
N GLN A 61 25.37 64.58 -22.43
CA GLN A 61 25.66 65.15 -21.11
C GLN A 61 24.49 65.93 -20.46
N GLN A 62 23.26 65.67 -20.89
CA GLN A 62 22.05 66.22 -20.29
C GLN A 62 21.60 65.36 -19.10
N PHE A 63 22.43 65.30 -18.06
CA PHE A 63 22.25 64.35 -16.95
C PHE A 63 20.96 64.58 -16.15
N ASP A 64 20.49 65.82 -16.00
CA ASP A 64 19.21 66.12 -15.32
C ASP A 64 17.99 65.63 -16.12
N ALA A 65 18.09 65.60 -17.46
CA ALA A 65 17.06 65.01 -18.30
C ALA A 65 17.09 63.47 -18.19
N ALA A 66 18.28 62.86 -18.20
CA ALA A 66 18.45 61.42 -18.00
C ALA A 66 17.91 60.95 -16.64
N GLU A 67 18.13 61.72 -15.56
CA GLU A 67 17.63 61.40 -14.22
C GLU A 67 16.10 61.41 -14.15
N ARG A 68 15.45 62.37 -14.83
CA ARG A 68 13.98 62.42 -14.94
C ARG A 68 13.44 61.20 -15.69
N VAL A 69 14.08 60.83 -16.81
CA VAL A 69 13.70 59.65 -17.58
C VAL A 69 13.85 58.37 -16.76
N LEU A 70 14.92 58.22 -15.97
CA LEU A 70 15.09 57.07 -15.06
C LEU A 70 14.01 57.02 -13.98
N LYS A 71 13.64 58.16 -13.40
CA LYS A 71 12.58 58.24 -12.40
C LYS A 71 11.22 57.84 -12.99
N ASP A 72 10.90 58.36 -14.18
CA ASP A 72 9.65 58.04 -14.88
C ASP A 72 9.60 56.57 -15.30
N TRP A 73 10.74 56.01 -15.74
CA TRP A 73 10.89 54.61 -16.09
C TRP A 73 10.59 53.71 -14.88
N LEU A 74 11.21 53.95 -13.73
CA LEU A 74 10.97 53.17 -12.51
C LEU A 74 9.53 53.33 -11.99
N GLY A 75 8.89 54.48 -12.24
CA GLY A 75 7.49 54.71 -11.89
C GLY A 75 6.50 53.87 -12.70
N ARG A 76 6.86 53.43 -13.91
CA ARG A 76 5.98 52.63 -14.79
C ARG A 76 6.40 51.17 -14.96
N HIS A 77 7.67 50.87 -14.72
CA HIS A 77 8.25 49.53 -14.87
C HIS A 77 9.07 49.16 -13.65
N ARG A 78 9.25 47.86 -13.41
CA ARG A 78 10.20 47.36 -12.40
C ARG A 78 11.65 47.65 -12.82
N ALA A 79 12.58 47.59 -11.85
CA ALA A 79 14.02 47.74 -12.11
C ALA A 79 14.60 46.56 -12.92
N THR A 80 14.38 46.56 -14.24
CA THR A 80 14.90 45.56 -15.19
C THR A 80 16.41 45.66 -15.36
N ALA A 81 17.03 44.67 -16.03
CA ALA A 81 18.46 44.69 -16.32
C ALA A 81 18.87 45.94 -17.14
N ARG A 82 18.03 46.37 -18.10
CA ARG A 82 18.28 47.56 -18.92
C ARG A 82 18.17 48.85 -18.10
N TYR A 83 17.19 48.93 -17.21
CA TYR A 83 17.07 50.04 -16.26
C TYR A 83 18.33 50.13 -15.38
N GLN A 84 18.72 49.01 -14.75
CA GLN A 84 19.88 48.95 -13.87
C GLN A 84 21.19 49.31 -14.58
N LEU A 85 21.31 49.00 -15.88
CA LEU A 85 22.44 49.40 -16.70
C LEU A 85 22.50 50.92 -16.87
N MET A 86 21.38 51.56 -17.23
CA MET A 86 21.30 53.01 -17.42
C MET A 86 21.44 53.76 -16.09
N GLU A 87 20.89 53.24 -15.00
CA GLU A 87 21.07 53.78 -13.65
C GLU A 87 22.54 53.72 -13.24
N ASN A 88 23.21 52.57 -13.41
CA ASN A 88 24.64 52.45 -13.14
C ASN A 88 25.45 53.48 -13.94
N ARG A 89 25.16 53.57 -15.25
CA ARG A 89 25.85 54.50 -16.15
C ARG A 89 25.62 55.95 -15.71
N GLN A 90 24.40 56.32 -15.32
CA GLN A 90 24.08 57.64 -14.78
C GLN A 90 24.91 57.97 -13.54
N ARG A 91 24.96 57.07 -12.56
CA ARG A 91 25.71 57.26 -11.31
C ARG A 91 27.21 57.40 -11.56
N LEU A 92 27.76 56.68 -12.54
CA LEU A 92 29.17 56.81 -12.93
C LEU A 92 29.44 58.12 -13.69
N LEU A 93 28.57 58.52 -14.62
CA LEU A 93 28.74 59.74 -15.41
C LEU A 93 28.64 61.01 -14.55
N THR A 94 27.81 61.00 -13.50
CA THR A 94 27.66 62.13 -12.58
C THR A 94 28.56 62.07 -11.35
N TYR A 95 29.50 61.11 -11.28
CA TYR A 95 30.38 60.90 -10.12
C TYR A 95 31.14 62.18 -9.73
N GLY A 96 31.64 62.95 -10.70
CA GLY A 96 32.39 64.18 -10.43
C GLY A 96 31.55 65.31 -9.80
N VAL A 97 30.23 65.24 -9.92
CA VAL A 97 29.29 66.24 -9.39
C VAL A 97 28.60 65.74 -8.11
N ASN A 98 28.27 64.45 -8.04
CA ASN A 98 27.56 63.84 -6.91
C ASN A 98 28.17 62.48 -6.52
N SER A 99 29.42 62.54 -6.04
CA SER A 99 30.20 61.37 -5.66
C SER A 99 29.56 60.56 -4.53
N ASP A 100 28.91 61.20 -3.56
CA ASP A 100 28.23 60.52 -2.44
C ASP A 100 27.10 59.61 -2.92
N GLN A 101 26.25 60.08 -3.83
CA GLN A 101 25.14 59.28 -4.37
C GLN A 101 25.68 58.10 -5.19
N ALA A 102 26.72 58.33 -5.99
CA ALA A 102 27.34 57.28 -6.80
C ALA A 102 28.02 56.21 -5.95
N LEU A 103 28.78 56.61 -4.91
CA LEU A 103 29.44 55.71 -3.99
C LEU A 103 28.45 54.90 -3.16
N ARG A 104 27.35 55.51 -2.70
CA ARG A 104 26.25 54.77 -2.02
C ARG A 104 25.62 53.73 -2.95
N HIS A 105 25.34 54.11 -4.20
CA HIS A 105 24.80 53.18 -5.20
C HIS A 105 25.72 52.00 -5.46
N ILE A 106 27.02 52.26 -5.67
CA ILE A 106 28.03 51.22 -5.90
C ILE A 106 28.18 50.32 -4.68
N SER A 107 28.23 50.90 -3.47
CA SER A 107 28.35 50.15 -2.22
C SER A 107 27.17 49.21 -2.02
N ASN A 108 25.95 49.69 -2.24
CA ASN A 108 24.74 48.87 -2.14
C ASN A 108 24.71 47.78 -3.22
N LYS A 109 25.06 48.12 -4.47
CA LYS A 109 25.00 47.19 -5.61
C LYS A 109 26.01 46.05 -5.51
N LEU A 110 27.20 46.35 -4.98
CA LEU A 110 28.27 45.36 -4.78
C LEU A 110 28.24 44.74 -3.38
N ASN A 111 27.28 45.11 -2.52
CA ASN A 111 27.20 44.70 -1.11
C ASN A 111 28.54 44.91 -0.36
N LEU A 112 29.19 46.06 -0.61
CA LEU A 112 30.44 46.41 0.04
C LEU A 112 30.16 46.79 1.48
N ARG A 113 30.79 46.06 2.42
CA ARG A 113 30.77 46.39 3.84
C ARG A 113 32.08 47.04 4.22
N PHE A 114 31.98 48.22 4.79
CA PHE A 114 33.11 48.96 5.37
C PHE A 114 33.06 48.89 6.90
N ASP A 115 32.66 47.75 7.42
CA ASP A 115 32.63 47.40 8.85
C ASP A 115 34.00 47.00 9.41
N HIS A 116 35.06 47.17 8.60
CA HIS A 116 36.44 47.04 9.02
C HIS A 116 36.72 47.96 10.21
N GLN A 117 36.98 47.36 11.36
CA GLN A 117 37.44 48.08 12.54
C GLN A 117 38.94 48.35 12.42
N ARG A 118 39.38 49.52 12.89
CA ARG A 118 40.80 49.84 12.98
C ARG A 118 41.49 48.81 13.88
N GLU A 119 42.52 48.12 13.37
CA GLU A 119 43.43 47.34 14.23
C GLU A 119 44.13 48.30 15.20
N ARG A 120 43.65 48.32 16.45
CA ARG A 120 44.29 49.05 17.54
C ARG A 120 45.35 48.14 18.15
N ILE A 121 46.58 48.28 17.65
CA ILE A 121 47.76 47.57 18.16
C ILE A 121 47.90 47.89 19.66
N GLY A 122 47.66 46.91 20.53
CA GLY A 122 47.80 47.00 21.99
C GLY A 122 46.49 46.94 22.80
N GLU A 123 45.31 46.97 22.18
CA GLU A 123 44.05 46.82 22.90
C GLU A 123 43.74 45.32 23.08
N LYS A 124 43.58 44.85 24.33
CA LYS A 124 43.22 43.45 24.60
C LYS A 124 41.79 43.20 24.05
N PRO A 125 41.57 42.17 23.21
CA PRO A 125 40.26 41.87 22.69
C PRO A 125 39.27 41.61 23.84
N ASN A 126 38.18 42.38 23.90
CA ASN A 126 37.07 42.13 24.83
C ASN A 126 36.05 41.16 24.21
N LEU A 127 36.55 40.04 23.70
CA LEU A 127 35.73 38.95 23.17
C LEU A 127 35.89 37.73 24.09
N PRO A 128 34.83 36.94 24.29
CA PRO A 128 34.94 35.67 24.99
C PRO A 128 36.02 34.81 24.31
N ASN A 129 37.01 34.38 25.10
CA ASN A 129 38.07 33.48 24.66
C ASN A 129 37.70 31.99 24.87
N ALA A 130 36.51 31.74 25.43
CA ALA A 130 35.94 30.42 25.64
C ALA A 130 34.44 30.46 25.37
N LEU A 131 33.91 29.38 24.81
CA LEU A 131 32.48 29.17 24.67
C LEU A 131 31.90 28.79 26.03
N ASP A 132 30.82 29.45 26.45
CA ASP A 132 30.11 29.10 27.68
C ASP A 132 29.56 27.66 27.57
N PRO A 133 30.03 26.71 28.40
CA PRO A 133 29.53 25.34 28.38
C PRO A 133 28.03 25.23 28.65
N ALA A 134 27.44 26.19 29.39
CA ALA A 134 26.01 26.20 29.66
C ALA A 134 25.19 26.47 28.39
N ALA A 135 25.72 27.29 27.47
CA ALA A 135 25.07 27.64 26.21
C ALA A 135 24.95 26.45 25.24
N ILE A 136 25.84 25.46 25.36
CA ILE A 136 25.84 24.23 24.56
C ILE A 136 25.44 22.98 25.36
N SER A 137 24.92 23.18 26.58
CA SER A 137 24.43 22.07 27.38
C SER A 137 23.25 21.38 26.70
N ARG A 138 23.11 20.06 26.92
CA ARG A 138 22.00 19.28 26.34
C ARG A 138 20.63 19.87 26.69
N ALA A 139 20.46 20.33 27.94
CA ALA A 139 19.23 20.96 28.39
C ALA A 139 18.91 22.24 27.61
N GLN A 140 19.91 23.11 27.40
CA GLN A 140 19.73 24.36 26.66
C GLN A 140 19.43 24.10 25.16
N LEU A 141 20.16 23.17 24.54
CA LEU A 141 19.94 22.80 23.14
C LEU A 141 18.58 22.12 22.94
N MET A 142 18.17 21.26 23.86
CA MET A 142 16.85 20.63 23.84
C MET A 142 15.74 21.67 23.99
N ALA A 143 15.85 22.59 24.95
CA ALA A 143 14.88 23.66 25.15
C ALA A 143 14.75 24.55 23.90
N ARG A 144 15.88 24.85 23.24
CA ARG A 144 15.89 25.58 21.98
C ARG A 144 15.20 24.81 20.86
N ALA A 145 15.57 23.56 20.62
CA ALA A 145 14.97 22.74 19.57
C ALA A 145 13.46 22.53 19.78
N MET A 146 13.03 22.33 21.03
CA MET A 146 11.61 22.23 21.39
C MET A 146 10.88 23.58 21.30
N GLY A 147 11.58 24.72 21.40
CA GLY A 147 11.00 26.05 21.20
C GLY A 147 10.81 26.41 19.73
N GLU A 148 11.72 25.96 18.86
CA GLU A 148 11.71 26.28 17.43
C GLU A 148 10.74 25.41 16.62
N SER A 149 10.44 24.18 17.07
CA SER A 149 9.58 23.25 16.33
C SER A 149 8.53 22.54 17.20
N PRO A 150 7.29 22.34 16.69
CA PRO A 150 6.28 21.51 17.33
C PRO A 150 6.51 20.00 17.11
N THR A 151 7.52 19.61 16.33
CA THR A 151 7.94 18.22 16.11
C THR A 151 9.38 18.01 16.58
N LEU A 152 9.90 16.78 16.47
CA LEU A 152 11.28 16.45 16.80
C LEU A 152 12.24 16.70 15.63
N SER A 153 11.85 17.48 14.61
CA SER A 153 12.68 17.76 13.42
C SER A 153 14.03 18.44 13.74
N GLY A 154 14.13 19.13 14.88
CA GLY A 154 15.37 19.72 15.38
C GLY A 154 16.34 18.73 16.03
N PHE A 155 16.00 17.44 16.07
CA PHE A 155 16.81 16.37 16.67
C PHE A 155 17.23 15.36 15.61
N GLU A 156 18.46 14.87 15.72
CA GLU A 156 18.95 13.70 14.96
C GLU A 156 18.33 12.40 15.51
N ASP A 157 18.32 11.33 14.71
CA ASP A 157 17.75 10.04 15.14
C ASP A 157 18.53 9.41 16.31
N SER A 158 19.82 9.75 16.46
CA SER A 158 20.64 9.37 17.62
C SER A 158 20.07 9.89 18.95
N ALA A 159 19.29 10.97 18.91
CA ALA A 159 18.67 11.55 20.10
C ALA A 159 17.44 10.79 20.59
N LEU A 160 16.78 10.01 19.71
CA LEU A 160 15.51 9.34 20.03
C LEU A 160 15.66 8.36 21.20
N GLU A 161 16.84 7.76 21.35
CA GLU A 161 17.18 6.85 22.44
C GLU A 161 16.91 7.46 23.81
N TRP A 162 17.30 8.70 24.06
CA TRP A 162 17.07 9.34 25.37
C TRP A 162 15.82 10.21 25.36
N LEU A 163 15.39 10.76 24.21
CA LEU A 163 14.12 11.49 24.09
C LEU A 163 12.90 10.63 24.45
N ARG A 164 12.98 9.31 24.30
CA ARG A 164 11.92 8.38 24.73
C ARG A 164 11.61 8.45 26.22
N ASN A 165 12.56 8.93 27.03
CA ASN A 165 12.42 9.07 28.48
C ASN A 165 11.94 10.47 28.89
N GLU A 166 11.89 11.41 27.94
CA GLU A 166 11.43 12.78 28.18
C GLU A 166 9.90 12.87 28.13
N LYS A 167 9.36 13.90 28.79
CA LYS A 167 7.93 14.18 28.77
C LYS A 167 7.53 14.86 27.46
N LEU A 168 7.23 14.05 26.44
CA LEU A 168 6.74 14.52 25.14
C LEU A 168 5.22 14.69 25.14
N ASP A 169 4.74 15.76 24.48
CA ASP A 169 3.34 15.90 24.08
C ASP A 169 2.95 14.87 23.00
N ASP A 170 1.65 14.75 22.72
CA ASP A 170 1.12 13.74 21.81
C ASP A 170 1.66 13.85 20.38
N ARG A 171 1.91 15.07 19.90
CA ARG A 171 2.44 15.31 18.55
C ARG A 171 3.89 14.86 18.45
N ARG A 172 4.71 15.18 19.45
CA ARG A 172 6.11 14.76 19.52
C ARG A 172 6.27 13.28 19.80
N LEU A 173 5.37 12.68 20.59
CA LEU A 173 5.32 11.24 20.79
C LEU A 173 5.10 10.51 19.47
N ARG A 174 4.13 10.96 18.68
CA ARG A 174 3.85 10.36 17.37
C ARG A 174 5.05 10.48 16.44
N ASP A 175 5.71 11.63 16.41
CA ASP A 175 6.93 11.85 15.63
C ASP A 175 8.11 10.97 16.11
N LEU A 176 8.26 10.79 17.43
CA LEU A 176 9.20 9.83 18.01
C LEU A 176 8.92 8.42 17.49
N LEU A 177 7.69 7.91 17.66
CA LEU A 177 7.30 6.57 17.25
C LEU A 177 7.40 6.35 15.73
N GLN A 178 7.17 7.40 14.93
CA GLN A 178 7.33 7.35 13.48
C GLN A 178 8.79 7.11 13.06
N ARG A 179 9.75 7.64 13.83
CA ARG A 179 11.18 7.58 13.52
C ARG A 179 11.90 6.41 14.17
N LEU A 180 11.37 5.83 15.25
CA LEU A 180 11.95 4.65 15.89
C LEU A 180 12.02 3.46 14.92
N GLN A 181 13.18 2.81 14.87
CA GLN A 181 13.44 1.67 13.98
C GLN A 181 13.55 0.33 14.71
N ARG A 182 13.81 0.35 16.02
CA ARG A 182 14.03 -0.87 16.81
C ARG A 182 12.91 -1.10 17.83
N PRO A 183 12.43 -2.34 17.99
CA PRO A 183 11.36 -2.66 18.93
C PRO A 183 11.87 -2.96 20.36
N ASP A 184 13.18 -2.95 20.61
CA ASP A 184 13.85 -3.44 21.82
C ASP A 184 13.89 -2.44 23.00
N TYR A 185 13.14 -1.34 22.94
CA TYR A 185 13.11 -0.37 24.02
C TYR A 185 12.13 -0.77 25.13
N ASP A 186 12.60 -0.77 26.38
CA ASP A 186 11.83 -1.21 27.56
C ASP A 186 10.47 -0.49 27.71
N ASN A 187 10.42 0.81 27.39
CA ASN A 187 9.21 1.63 27.51
C ASN A 187 8.41 1.76 26.21
N LEU A 188 8.76 1.03 25.14
CA LEU A 188 8.11 1.15 23.83
C LEU A 188 6.61 0.86 23.91
N LEU A 189 6.22 -0.21 24.61
CA LEU A 189 4.82 -0.59 24.70
C LEU A 189 3.97 0.46 25.42
N ASP A 190 4.54 1.12 26.44
CA ASP A 190 3.87 2.22 27.15
C ASP A 190 3.69 3.44 26.23
N LEU A 191 4.71 3.75 25.42
CA LEU A 191 4.66 4.85 24.44
C LEU A 191 3.61 4.58 23.35
N ILE A 192 3.57 3.37 22.80
CA ILE A 192 2.58 2.95 21.81
C ILE A 192 1.19 2.97 22.42
N GLN A 193 1.00 2.40 23.61
CA GLN A 193 -0.28 2.42 24.32
C GLN A 193 -0.77 3.86 24.55
N ARG A 194 0.13 4.78 24.91
CA ARG A 194 -0.19 6.20 25.08
C ARG A 194 -0.64 6.84 23.76
N ASP A 195 0.10 6.60 22.68
CA ASP A 195 -0.25 7.11 21.34
C ASP A 195 -1.60 6.57 20.85
N LEU A 196 -1.86 5.28 21.03
CA LEU A 196 -3.11 4.63 20.58
C LEU A 196 -4.36 5.18 21.29
N ARG A 197 -4.21 5.67 22.52
CA ARG A 197 -5.31 6.29 23.29
C ARG A 197 -5.61 7.74 22.88
N THR A 198 -4.78 8.36 22.05
CA THR A 198 -5.05 9.70 21.55
C THR A 198 -6.16 9.68 20.50
N SER A 199 -6.95 10.76 20.41
CA SER A 199 -8.05 10.86 19.44
C SER A 199 -7.57 10.90 17.98
N ASN A 200 -6.33 11.33 17.76
CA ASN A 200 -5.70 11.38 16.45
C ASN A 200 -4.86 10.13 16.18
N SER A 201 -5.07 9.05 16.95
CA SER A 201 -4.34 7.82 16.70
C SER A 201 -4.79 7.21 15.38
N GLY A 202 -3.83 6.91 14.50
CA GLY A 202 -4.11 6.17 13.27
C GLY A 202 -4.40 4.68 13.53
N GLY A 203 -4.52 4.27 14.80
CA GLY A 203 -4.56 2.88 15.22
C GLY A 203 -3.22 2.16 15.06
N LEU A 204 -3.18 0.91 15.51
CA LEU A 204 -2.02 0.04 15.29
C LEU A 204 -1.86 -0.22 13.78
N GLY A 205 -0.62 -0.42 13.32
CA GLY A 205 -0.27 -0.52 11.90
C GLY A 205 -0.08 0.83 11.18
N SER A 206 -0.46 1.96 11.76
CA SER A 206 -0.26 3.28 11.13
C SER A 206 1.17 3.82 11.16
N LEU A 207 2.02 3.31 12.05
CA LEU A 207 3.41 3.74 12.21
C LEU A 207 4.37 2.60 11.85
N PRO A 208 5.54 2.88 11.26
CA PRO A 208 6.51 1.86 10.86
C PRO A 208 6.95 0.95 12.01
N ILE A 209 7.08 1.50 13.23
CA ILE A 209 7.49 0.75 14.41
C ILE A 209 6.51 -0.38 14.77
N HIS A 210 5.22 -0.25 14.43
CA HIS A 210 4.22 -1.28 14.72
C HIS A 210 4.51 -2.60 13.99
N ALA A 211 5.03 -2.54 12.76
CA ALA A 211 5.38 -3.74 11.97
C ALA A 211 6.64 -4.46 12.51
N ARG A 212 7.42 -3.79 13.36
CA ARG A 212 8.65 -4.33 13.97
C ARG A 212 8.40 -5.03 15.31
N LEU A 213 7.21 -4.89 15.89
CA LEU A 213 6.88 -5.54 17.16
C LEU A 213 6.98 -7.06 17.05
N THR A 214 7.44 -7.70 18.12
CA THR A 214 7.46 -9.16 18.27
C THR A 214 6.07 -9.71 18.62
N LEU A 215 5.86 -11.02 18.47
CA LEU A 215 4.61 -11.66 18.89
C LEU A 215 4.33 -11.45 20.39
N GLU A 216 5.35 -11.60 21.24
CA GLU A 216 5.25 -11.35 22.68
C GLU A 216 4.80 -9.91 22.97
N GLN A 217 5.39 -8.93 22.29
CA GLN A 217 5.01 -7.52 22.43
C GLN A 217 3.57 -7.24 21.96
N LEU A 218 3.13 -7.89 20.88
CA LEU A 218 1.74 -7.79 20.42
C LEU A 218 0.77 -8.41 21.42
N ASP A 219 1.10 -9.59 21.97
CA ASP A 219 0.30 -10.23 23.02
C ASP A 219 0.24 -9.37 24.29
N ASP A 220 1.33 -8.73 24.69
CA ASP A 220 1.37 -7.77 25.80
C ASP A 220 0.44 -6.58 25.56
N LEU A 221 0.48 -6.01 24.35
CA LEU A 221 -0.41 -4.92 23.96
C LEU A 221 -1.87 -5.36 23.97
N ALA A 222 -2.19 -6.54 23.44
CA ALA A 222 -3.56 -7.07 23.46
C ALA A 222 -4.05 -7.39 24.89
N ARG A 223 -3.15 -7.79 25.80
CA ARG A 223 -3.50 -7.94 27.23
C ARG A 223 -3.82 -6.61 27.89
N ARG A 224 -3.10 -5.54 27.53
CA ARG A 224 -3.31 -4.18 28.07
C ARG A 224 -4.48 -3.44 27.41
N MET A 225 -4.78 -3.77 26.16
CA MET A 225 -5.80 -3.16 25.29
C MET A 225 -6.56 -4.26 24.50
N PRO A 226 -7.49 -4.99 25.15
CA PRO A 226 -8.21 -6.11 24.53
C PRO A 226 -9.00 -5.74 23.26
N GLU A 227 -9.37 -4.46 23.11
CA GLU A 227 -10.05 -3.93 21.93
C GLU A 227 -9.24 -4.10 20.64
N LEU A 228 -7.91 -4.22 20.73
CA LEU A 228 -7.03 -4.44 19.57
C LEU A 228 -7.35 -5.72 18.81
N LEU A 229 -7.90 -6.75 19.48
CA LEU A 229 -8.32 -8.00 18.84
C LEU A 229 -9.47 -7.80 17.84
N ASN A 230 -10.17 -6.68 17.89
CA ASN A 230 -11.20 -6.32 16.92
C ASN A 230 -10.66 -5.49 15.75
N HIS A 231 -9.42 -4.98 15.84
CA HIS A 231 -8.84 -4.08 14.85
C HIS A 231 -8.10 -4.85 13.75
N GLY A 232 -8.55 -4.69 12.50
CA GLY A 232 -7.99 -5.42 11.35
C GLY A 232 -6.48 -5.23 11.15
N ASN A 233 -5.94 -4.04 11.42
CA ASN A 233 -4.50 -3.80 11.30
C ASN A 233 -3.66 -4.56 12.35
N TYR A 234 -4.17 -4.68 13.59
CA TYR A 234 -3.52 -5.51 14.61
C TYR A 234 -3.52 -6.97 14.19
N VAL A 235 -4.68 -7.46 13.74
CA VAL A 235 -4.84 -8.84 13.25
C VAL A 235 -3.90 -9.13 12.09
N ALA A 236 -3.83 -8.25 11.09
CA ALA A 236 -2.93 -8.39 9.94
C ALA A 236 -1.45 -8.41 10.36
N ALA A 237 -1.04 -7.51 11.26
CA ALA A 237 0.33 -7.47 11.77
C ALA A 237 0.69 -8.74 12.56
N TYR A 238 -0.23 -9.24 13.39
CA TYR A 238 -0.03 -10.47 14.16
C TYR A 238 0.07 -11.69 13.25
N VAL A 239 -0.87 -11.86 12.31
CA VAL A 239 -0.90 -13.02 11.41
C VAL A 239 0.32 -13.03 10.49
N ALA A 240 0.80 -11.87 10.03
CA ALA A 240 2.04 -11.80 9.25
C ALA A 240 3.26 -12.36 10.00
N LYS A 241 3.28 -12.31 11.34
CA LYS A 241 4.34 -12.92 12.17
C LYS A 241 4.15 -14.41 12.42
N LEU A 242 2.98 -14.97 12.10
CA LEU A 242 2.70 -16.40 12.19
C LEU A 242 3.08 -17.16 10.92
N GLN A 243 3.40 -16.44 9.84
CA GLN A 243 3.76 -17.04 8.55
C GLN A 243 4.95 -18.01 8.72
N PRO A 244 4.99 -19.10 7.93
CA PRO A 244 6.14 -19.98 7.85
C PRO A 244 7.40 -19.23 7.41
N ASN A 245 8.57 -19.79 7.70
CA ASN A 245 9.83 -19.16 7.27
C ASN A 245 9.94 -19.21 5.73
N ASP A 246 10.62 -18.23 5.13
CA ASP A 246 10.84 -18.14 3.68
C ASP A 246 11.68 -19.32 3.15
N ASP A 247 12.49 -19.94 4.02
CA ASP A 247 13.33 -21.11 3.69
C ASP A 247 12.57 -22.44 3.75
N GLU A 248 11.31 -22.45 4.23
CA GLU A 248 10.50 -23.66 4.39
C GLU A 248 9.47 -23.80 3.26
N ASP A 249 9.47 -24.95 2.55
CA ASP A 249 8.42 -25.28 1.60
C ASP A 249 7.16 -25.82 2.29
N TRP A 250 6.55 -24.97 3.12
CA TRP A 250 5.40 -25.33 3.93
C TRP A 250 4.18 -25.77 3.12
N ARG A 251 4.09 -25.45 1.83
CA ARG A 251 2.96 -25.85 0.97
C ARG A 251 3.04 -27.32 0.57
N ASN A 252 4.22 -27.93 0.67
CA ASN A 252 4.45 -29.32 0.29
C ASN A 252 4.93 -30.18 1.47
N ASP A 253 5.38 -29.57 2.57
CA ASP A 253 5.60 -30.27 3.83
C ASP A 253 4.34 -30.29 4.70
N THR A 254 3.74 -31.48 4.80
CA THR A 254 2.55 -31.73 5.63
C THR A 254 2.74 -31.24 7.07
N LYS A 255 3.92 -31.47 7.68
CA LYS A 255 4.13 -31.11 9.08
C LYS A 255 4.11 -29.60 9.27
N THR A 256 4.91 -28.88 8.47
CA THR A 256 4.98 -27.42 8.53
C THR A 256 3.63 -26.77 8.17
N GLN A 257 2.89 -27.34 7.22
CA GLN A 257 1.53 -26.88 6.89
C GLN A 257 0.55 -27.04 8.06
N THR A 258 0.57 -28.20 8.73
CA THR A 258 -0.23 -28.47 9.93
C THR A 258 0.08 -27.44 11.02
N GLU A 259 1.36 -27.27 11.37
CA GLU A 259 1.82 -26.34 12.41
C GLU A 259 1.44 -24.89 12.09
N TYR A 260 1.51 -24.50 10.82
CA TYR A 260 1.09 -23.16 10.40
C TYR A 260 -0.43 -22.95 10.58
N LEU A 261 -1.25 -23.86 10.07
CA LEU A 261 -2.71 -23.77 10.19
C LEU A 261 -3.17 -23.82 11.66
N ASP A 262 -2.47 -24.61 12.50
CA ASP A 262 -2.75 -24.66 13.94
C ASP A 262 -2.39 -23.34 14.64
N ARG A 263 -1.25 -22.71 14.32
CA ARG A 263 -0.90 -21.37 14.82
C ARG A 263 -1.93 -20.33 14.41
N LEU A 264 -2.37 -20.36 13.15
CA LEU A 264 -3.41 -19.45 12.63
C LEU A 264 -4.72 -19.63 13.41
N TRP A 265 -5.19 -20.86 13.57
CA TRP A 265 -6.45 -21.12 14.28
C TRP A 265 -6.36 -20.77 15.76
N ALA A 266 -5.25 -21.10 16.43
CA ALA A 266 -5.01 -20.77 17.83
C ALA A 266 -5.11 -19.26 18.10
N PHE A 267 -4.69 -18.43 17.14
CA PHE A 267 -4.90 -16.99 17.20
C PHE A 267 -6.33 -16.58 16.80
N ALA A 268 -6.84 -17.06 15.66
CA ALA A 268 -8.13 -16.65 15.12
C ALA A 268 -9.30 -16.92 16.08
N GLN A 269 -9.26 -18.01 16.86
CA GLN A 269 -10.29 -18.33 17.84
C GLN A 269 -10.38 -17.30 18.99
N ARG A 270 -9.31 -16.54 19.28
CA ARG A 270 -9.29 -15.47 20.30
C ARG A 270 -10.01 -14.20 19.84
N LEU A 271 -10.27 -14.05 18.54
CA LEU A 271 -10.79 -12.82 17.95
C LEU A 271 -12.30 -12.65 18.19
N GLY A 272 -12.77 -11.40 18.19
CA GLY A 272 -14.20 -11.10 18.27
C GLY A 272 -14.97 -11.45 16.98
N PRO A 273 -16.32 -11.36 17.00
CA PRO A 273 -17.18 -11.62 15.84
C PRO A 273 -16.88 -10.75 14.61
N VAL A 274 -16.33 -9.54 14.81
CA VAL A 274 -15.89 -8.64 13.73
C VAL A 274 -14.91 -9.34 12.77
N GLN A 275 -14.17 -10.34 13.24
CA GLN A 275 -13.17 -11.09 12.47
C GLN A 275 -13.70 -12.44 11.95
N ASN A 276 -15.03 -12.64 11.90
CA ASN A 276 -15.63 -13.90 11.44
C ASN A 276 -15.22 -14.30 10.02
N SER A 277 -15.01 -13.34 9.11
CA SER A 277 -14.47 -13.63 7.77
C SER A 277 -13.10 -14.32 7.83
N LEU A 278 -12.18 -13.85 8.70
CA LEU A 278 -10.87 -14.48 8.88
C LEU A 278 -10.99 -15.85 9.55
N LYS A 279 -11.87 -16.00 10.54
CA LYS A 279 -12.13 -17.31 11.19
C LYS A 279 -12.62 -18.33 10.16
N ALA A 280 -13.56 -17.93 9.30
CA ALA A 280 -14.09 -18.80 8.24
C ALA A 280 -12.98 -19.16 7.25
N HIS A 281 -12.17 -18.20 6.82
CA HIS A 281 -11.02 -18.42 5.96
C HIS A 281 -10.05 -19.46 6.53
N VAL A 282 -9.62 -19.29 7.78
CA VAL A 282 -8.67 -20.20 8.43
C VAL A 282 -9.27 -21.61 8.60
N LEU A 283 -10.52 -21.71 9.06
CA LEU A 283 -11.18 -23.01 9.26
C LEU A 283 -11.42 -23.74 7.94
N TYR A 284 -11.80 -23.03 6.87
CA TYR A 284 -11.96 -23.62 5.55
C TYR A 284 -10.68 -24.31 5.09
N HIS A 285 -9.55 -23.58 5.10
CA HIS A 285 -8.25 -24.10 4.68
C HIS A 285 -7.78 -25.25 5.56
N ARG A 286 -8.09 -25.22 6.86
CA ARG A 286 -7.78 -26.35 7.74
C ARG A 286 -8.61 -27.59 7.42
N ILE A 287 -9.92 -27.43 7.22
CA ILE A 287 -10.82 -28.55 6.88
C ILE A 287 -10.46 -29.14 5.51
N GLU A 288 -10.14 -28.30 4.52
CA GLU A 288 -9.69 -28.75 3.21
C GLU A 288 -8.37 -29.54 3.31
N PHE A 289 -7.42 -29.06 4.11
CA PHE A 289 -6.16 -29.74 4.34
C PHE A 289 -6.34 -31.08 5.08
N ASP A 290 -7.20 -31.13 6.10
CA ASP A 290 -7.51 -32.38 6.80
C ASP A 290 -8.18 -33.40 5.87
N ARG A 291 -9.15 -32.95 5.05
CA ARG A 291 -9.82 -33.76 4.05
C ARG A 291 -8.84 -34.35 3.03
N SER A 292 -7.84 -33.58 2.59
CA SER A 292 -6.78 -34.07 1.69
C SER A 292 -5.93 -35.19 2.30
N ARG A 293 -6.02 -35.40 3.61
CA ARG A 293 -5.34 -36.47 4.35
C ARG A 293 -6.30 -37.57 4.82
N GLY A 294 -7.59 -37.44 4.51
CA GLY A 294 -8.64 -38.33 5.00
C GLY A 294 -8.95 -38.14 6.49
N GLU A 295 -8.52 -37.02 7.08
CA GLU A 295 -8.81 -36.66 8.46
C GLU A 295 -10.09 -35.80 8.51
N PHE A 296 -11.03 -36.15 9.38
CA PHE A 296 -12.28 -35.41 9.55
C PHE A 296 -12.52 -35.14 11.03
N ASP A 297 -12.49 -33.86 11.40
CA ASP A 297 -12.69 -33.39 12.77
C ASP A 297 -14.06 -32.74 12.90
N LYS A 298 -14.93 -33.38 13.69
CA LYS A 298 -16.32 -32.94 13.87
C LYS A 298 -16.41 -31.61 14.61
N GLU A 299 -15.56 -31.38 15.61
CA GLU A 299 -15.59 -30.13 16.39
C GLU A 299 -15.17 -28.95 15.52
N ARG A 300 -14.13 -29.14 14.71
CA ARG A 300 -13.67 -28.13 13.74
C ARG A 300 -14.73 -27.82 12.70
N PHE A 301 -15.41 -28.84 12.17
CA PHE A 301 -16.49 -28.66 11.21
C PHE A 301 -17.69 -27.92 11.82
N LEU A 302 -18.07 -28.25 13.07
CA LEU A 302 -19.12 -27.53 13.79
C LEU A 302 -18.74 -26.07 14.05
N ALA A 303 -17.50 -25.80 14.45
CA ALA A 303 -17.00 -24.43 14.61
C ALA A 303 -17.10 -23.63 13.30
N TYR A 304 -16.83 -24.27 12.16
CA TYR A 304 -17.00 -23.65 10.84
C TYR A 304 -18.47 -23.36 10.53
N LEU A 305 -19.38 -24.31 10.76
CA LEU A 305 -20.82 -24.12 10.54
C LEU A 305 -21.45 -23.05 11.45
N GLN A 306 -20.90 -22.85 12.65
CA GLN A 306 -21.35 -21.81 13.58
C GLN A 306 -21.03 -20.39 13.11
N LEU A 307 -20.09 -20.20 12.17
CA LEU A 307 -19.80 -18.87 11.64
C LEU A 307 -20.92 -18.43 10.68
N PRO A 308 -21.66 -17.35 11.00
CA PRO A 308 -22.77 -16.90 10.17
C PRO A 308 -22.25 -16.44 8.81
N ARG A 309 -22.77 -16.98 7.72
CA ARG A 309 -22.37 -16.63 6.34
C ARG A 309 -23.53 -16.74 5.38
N ASN A 310 -23.48 -15.96 4.30
CA ASN A 310 -24.51 -15.92 3.28
C ASN A 310 -24.32 -17.03 2.24
N CYS A 311 -24.61 -18.27 2.63
CA CYS A 311 -24.58 -19.44 1.76
C CYS A 311 -25.97 -20.07 1.68
N SER A 312 -26.31 -20.68 0.54
CA SER A 312 -27.64 -21.27 0.28
C SER A 312 -28.02 -22.38 1.27
N TYR A 313 -27.02 -23.10 1.78
CA TYR A 313 -27.21 -24.21 2.70
C TYR A 313 -27.21 -23.80 4.18
N ILE A 314 -26.87 -22.56 4.53
CA ILE A 314 -26.92 -22.08 5.92
C ILE A 314 -28.36 -21.67 6.27
N ASN A 315 -28.77 -21.93 7.51
CA ASN A 315 -30.10 -21.55 7.98
C ASN A 315 -30.26 -20.01 7.96
N PRO A 316 -31.21 -19.45 7.17
CA PRO A 316 -31.40 -18.00 7.08
C PRO A 316 -31.81 -17.36 8.41
N ASP A 317 -32.57 -18.08 9.24
CA ASP A 317 -32.99 -17.58 10.56
C ASP A 317 -31.82 -17.51 11.53
N TYR A 318 -30.83 -18.39 11.40
CA TYR A 318 -29.58 -18.30 12.14
C TYR A 318 -28.85 -16.99 11.79
N VAL A 319 -28.62 -16.73 10.50
CA VAL A 319 -27.91 -15.51 10.06
C VAL A 319 -28.67 -14.22 10.41
N ARG A 320 -30.01 -14.25 10.42
CA ARG A 320 -30.85 -13.07 10.71
C ARG A 320 -30.92 -12.66 12.17
N ARG A 321 -30.43 -13.48 13.11
CA ARG A 321 -30.36 -13.15 14.55
C ARG A 321 -29.59 -11.84 14.75
N GLU A 322 -30.02 -11.04 15.73
CA GLU A 322 -29.45 -9.72 15.98
C GLU A 322 -27.93 -9.78 16.24
N GLU A 323 -27.50 -10.78 17.02
CA GLU A 323 -26.10 -11.10 17.33
C GLU A 323 -25.23 -11.49 16.12
N HIS A 324 -25.82 -11.87 14.98
CA HIS A 324 -25.09 -12.35 13.80
C HIS A 324 -25.17 -11.38 12.63
N ARG A 325 -26.26 -10.61 12.52
CA ARG A 325 -26.56 -9.73 11.37
C ARG A 325 -25.44 -8.74 11.06
N GLN A 326 -24.72 -8.27 12.07
CA GLN A 326 -23.64 -7.30 11.92
C GLN A 326 -22.27 -7.96 11.66
N PHE A 327 -22.16 -9.27 11.85
CA PHE A 327 -20.88 -10.01 11.86
C PHE A 327 -20.91 -11.22 10.92
N VAL A 328 -21.62 -11.09 9.81
CA VAL A 328 -21.69 -12.13 8.77
C VAL A 328 -20.34 -12.23 8.07
N ALA A 329 -19.77 -13.44 8.07
CA ALA A 329 -18.53 -13.75 7.37
C ALA A 329 -18.70 -13.59 5.86
N GLN A 330 -17.73 -12.93 5.24
CA GLN A 330 -17.67 -12.70 3.80
C GLN A 330 -16.68 -13.68 3.19
N LEU A 331 -17.21 -14.73 2.57
CA LEU A 331 -16.41 -15.56 1.67
C LEU A 331 -15.94 -14.70 0.49
N GLY A 332 -14.76 -14.99 -0.05
CA GLY A 332 -14.11 -14.22 -1.10
C GLY A 332 -13.30 -13.02 -0.61
N GLN A 333 -13.37 -12.67 0.68
CA GLN A 333 -12.48 -11.65 1.24
C GLN A 333 -11.02 -12.13 1.19
N GLU A 334 -10.13 -11.27 0.69
CA GLU A 334 -8.70 -11.57 0.59
C GLU A 334 -7.97 -11.30 1.91
N PHE A 335 -7.13 -12.24 2.29
CA PHE A 335 -6.27 -12.15 3.47
C PHE A 335 -4.82 -12.42 3.07
N ASN A 336 -4.22 -11.51 2.29
CA ASN A 336 -2.87 -11.67 1.72
C ASN A 336 -1.79 -11.95 2.77
N TYR A 337 -1.99 -11.49 4.01
CA TYR A 337 -1.11 -11.77 5.14
C TYR A 337 -1.21 -13.21 5.70
N THR A 338 -2.11 -14.05 5.19
CA THR A 338 -2.22 -15.49 5.54
C THR A 338 -1.53 -16.40 4.53
N LEU A 339 -1.09 -15.89 3.37
CA LEU A 339 -0.53 -16.69 2.26
C LEU A 339 -1.46 -17.79 1.69
N LEU A 340 -2.73 -17.80 2.12
CA LEU A 340 -3.78 -18.72 1.69
C LEU A 340 -4.73 -18.01 0.70
N PRO A 341 -5.23 -18.71 -0.33
CA PRO A 341 -6.11 -18.09 -1.32
C PRO A 341 -7.47 -17.74 -0.74
N ALA A 342 -8.15 -16.77 -1.34
CA ALA A 342 -9.51 -16.41 -0.94
C ALA A 342 -10.48 -17.58 -1.12
N VAL A 343 -11.37 -17.78 -0.15
CA VAL A 343 -12.36 -18.86 -0.18
C VAL A 343 -13.49 -18.49 -1.13
N GLY A 344 -13.66 -19.25 -2.21
CA GLY A 344 -14.75 -19.08 -3.17
C GLY A 344 -16.04 -19.78 -2.71
N ASN A 345 -16.50 -20.74 -3.53
CA ASN A 345 -17.65 -21.59 -3.17
C ASN A 345 -17.20 -22.69 -2.19
N ASP A 346 -17.72 -22.66 -0.97
CA ASP A 346 -17.39 -23.63 0.07
C ASP A 346 -18.35 -24.83 0.14
N GLU A 347 -19.47 -24.79 -0.59
CA GLU A 347 -20.49 -25.84 -0.57
C GLU A 347 -19.94 -27.24 -0.90
N PRO A 348 -19.05 -27.43 -1.91
CA PRO A 348 -18.52 -28.76 -2.22
C PRO A 348 -17.73 -29.36 -1.05
N LEU A 349 -16.95 -28.55 -0.33
CA LEU A 349 -16.20 -28.98 0.84
C LEU A 349 -17.14 -29.38 1.98
N VAL A 350 -18.10 -28.50 2.29
CA VAL A 350 -19.08 -28.71 3.37
C VAL A 350 -19.90 -29.97 3.10
N ARG A 351 -20.34 -30.15 1.86
CA ARG A 351 -21.09 -31.31 1.41
C ARG A 351 -20.30 -32.60 1.57
N ASP A 352 -19.04 -32.63 1.15
CA ASP A 352 -18.18 -33.81 1.26
C ASP A 352 -17.95 -34.21 2.72
N VAL A 353 -17.74 -33.23 3.61
CA VAL A 353 -17.61 -33.47 5.06
C VAL A 353 -18.92 -34.02 5.65
N PHE A 354 -20.09 -33.51 5.24
CA PHE A 354 -21.38 -34.09 5.63
C PHE A 354 -21.54 -35.53 5.14
N LEU A 355 -21.22 -35.80 3.87
CA LEU A 355 -21.29 -37.14 3.29
C LEU A 355 -20.37 -38.11 4.02
N HIS A 356 -19.23 -37.66 4.55
CA HIS A 356 -18.36 -38.46 5.40
C HIS A 356 -19.06 -38.81 6.73
N PHE A 357 -19.47 -37.81 7.51
CA PHE A 357 -20.04 -38.03 8.85
C PHE A 357 -21.37 -38.80 8.81
N PHE A 358 -22.23 -38.54 7.83
CA PHE A 358 -23.53 -39.22 7.70
C PHE A 358 -23.43 -40.69 7.28
N ARG A 359 -22.25 -41.20 6.90
CA ARG A 359 -22.04 -42.66 6.79
C ARG A 359 -22.27 -43.33 8.14
N THR A 360 -21.74 -42.74 9.22
CA THR A 360 -21.79 -43.32 10.57
C THR A 360 -22.88 -42.74 11.46
N GLU A 361 -23.31 -41.50 11.22
CA GLU A 361 -24.31 -40.84 12.06
C GLU A 361 -25.74 -41.27 11.73
N ASP A 362 -26.58 -41.45 12.75
CA ASP A 362 -27.97 -41.91 12.59
C ASP A 362 -28.99 -40.77 12.50
N SER A 363 -28.58 -39.52 12.75
CA SER A 363 -29.47 -38.35 12.72
C SER A 363 -28.76 -37.11 12.19
N TYR A 364 -29.52 -36.25 11.51
CA TYR A 364 -29.12 -34.91 11.06
C TYR A 364 -29.61 -33.80 12.01
N ASP A 365 -30.37 -34.12 13.06
CA ASP A 365 -30.99 -33.15 13.97
C ASP A 365 -30.02 -32.14 14.59
N PRO A 366 -28.79 -32.52 14.99
CA PRO A 366 -27.83 -31.58 15.58
C PRO A 366 -27.47 -30.39 14.68
N TYR A 367 -27.66 -30.52 13.36
CA TYR A 367 -27.27 -29.51 12.38
C TYR A 367 -28.41 -28.55 11.99
N LEU A 368 -29.66 -28.90 12.29
CA LEU A 368 -30.85 -28.08 11.96
C LEU A 368 -30.81 -26.63 12.50
N PRO A 369 -30.21 -26.34 13.68
CA PRO A 369 -30.09 -24.96 14.15
C PRO A 369 -29.18 -24.09 13.27
N LEU A 370 -28.24 -24.69 12.53
CA LEU A 370 -27.18 -24.00 11.78
C LEU A 370 -27.37 -24.09 10.26
N VAL A 371 -27.93 -25.19 9.77
CA VAL A 371 -28.01 -25.56 8.36
C VAL A 371 -29.47 -25.61 7.91
N GLN A 372 -29.71 -25.27 6.65
CA GLN A 372 -31.03 -25.28 6.04
C GLN A 372 -31.58 -26.72 6.04
N THR A 373 -32.82 -26.86 6.53
CA THR A 373 -33.45 -28.16 6.83
C THR A 373 -33.53 -29.08 5.62
N ASP A 374 -33.91 -28.57 4.45
CA ASP A 374 -34.08 -29.40 3.26
C ASP A 374 -32.72 -29.87 2.74
N TYR A 375 -31.71 -29.00 2.77
CA TYR A 375 -30.34 -29.30 2.38
C TYR A 375 -29.76 -30.42 3.24
N VAL A 376 -29.79 -30.29 4.56
CA VAL A 376 -29.19 -31.30 5.44
C VAL A 376 -29.91 -32.65 5.33
N LYS A 377 -31.24 -32.65 5.17
CA LYS A 377 -32.03 -33.87 4.91
C LYS A 377 -31.65 -34.52 3.58
N GLN A 378 -31.49 -33.72 2.52
CA GLN A 378 -31.09 -34.20 1.21
C GLN A 378 -29.70 -34.83 1.24
N VAL A 379 -28.72 -34.16 1.86
CA VAL A 379 -27.34 -34.68 1.97
C VAL A 379 -27.29 -35.92 2.88
N PHE A 380 -28.07 -35.96 3.95
CA PHE A 380 -28.18 -37.14 4.81
C PHE A 380 -28.77 -38.34 4.06
N ALA A 381 -29.90 -38.16 3.38
CA ALA A 381 -30.52 -39.20 2.57
C ALA A 381 -29.58 -39.68 1.45
N GLU A 382 -28.87 -38.76 0.80
CA GLU A 382 -27.85 -39.08 -0.18
C GLU A 382 -26.74 -39.97 0.41
N ALA A 383 -26.15 -39.58 1.54
CA ALA A 383 -25.11 -40.35 2.19
C ALA A 383 -25.58 -41.79 2.49
N LYS A 384 -26.81 -41.96 2.98
CA LYS A 384 -27.36 -43.28 3.28
C LYS A 384 -27.64 -44.10 2.02
N VAL A 385 -28.26 -43.50 0.99
CA VAL A 385 -28.61 -44.19 -0.26
C VAL A 385 -27.37 -44.63 -1.04
N VAL A 386 -26.38 -43.74 -1.20
CA VAL A 386 -25.15 -44.03 -1.95
C VAL A 386 -24.32 -45.13 -1.30
N ASN A 387 -24.33 -45.21 0.04
CA ASN A 387 -23.61 -46.24 0.79
C ASN A 387 -24.47 -47.49 1.11
N GLY A 388 -25.72 -47.56 0.63
CA GLY A 388 -26.61 -48.70 0.88
C GLY A 388 -26.95 -48.92 2.36
N LEU A 389 -26.99 -47.86 3.16
CA LEU A 389 -27.18 -47.91 4.61
C LEU A 389 -28.64 -47.70 4.97
N GLY A 390 -29.17 -48.46 5.93
CA GLY A 390 -30.53 -48.29 6.45
C GLY A 390 -31.65 -48.68 5.47
N ASN A 391 -32.86 -48.14 5.69
CA ASN A 391 -34.03 -48.48 4.87
C ASN A 391 -34.22 -47.47 3.70
N PRO A 392 -34.16 -47.90 2.43
CA PRO A 392 -34.36 -47.03 1.27
C PRO A 392 -35.69 -46.25 1.26
N GLU A 393 -36.78 -46.83 1.77
CA GLU A 393 -38.09 -46.14 1.83
C GLU A 393 -38.05 -44.93 2.77
N GLN A 394 -37.33 -45.07 3.89
CA GLN A 394 -37.14 -43.99 4.85
C GLN A 394 -36.39 -42.82 4.21
N TRP A 395 -35.31 -43.10 3.46
CA TRP A 395 -34.51 -42.06 2.80
C TRP A 395 -35.21 -41.44 1.60
N ALA A 396 -35.97 -42.24 0.85
CA ALA A 396 -36.81 -41.73 -0.24
C ALA A 396 -37.85 -40.71 0.26
N SER A 397 -38.39 -40.88 1.48
CA SER A 397 -39.32 -39.92 2.09
C SER A 397 -38.72 -38.54 2.39
N LEU A 398 -37.40 -38.44 2.51
CA LEU A 398 -36.68 -37.18 2.75
C LEU A 398 -36.36 -36.43 1.45
N LEU A 399 -36.59 -37.07 0.30
CA LEU A 399 -36.26 -36.58 -1.02
C LEU A 399 -37.52 -36.43 -1.86
N THR A 400 -37.47 -35.56 -2.88
CA THR A 400 -38.50 -35.61 -3.92
C THR A 400 -38.31 -36.86 -4.78
N PRO A 401 -39.36 -37.43 -5.38
CA PRO A 401 -39.22 -38.58 -6.28
C PRO A 401 -38.22 -38.34 -7.42
N ALA A 402 -38.21 -37.11 -7.96
CA ALA A 402 -37.26 -36.69 -8.98
C ALA A 402 -35.82 -36.68 -8.46
N ALA A 403 -35.58 -36.15 -7.25
CA ALA A 403 -34.25 -36.12 -6.64
C ALA A 403 -33.74 -37.53 -6.32
N TYR A 404 -34.61 -38.42 -5.83
CA TYR A 404 -34.26 -39.82 -5.58
C TYR A 404 -33.90 -40.57 -6.87
N GLN A 405 -34.69 -40.41 -7.93
CA GLN A 405 -34.38 -41.00 -9.23
C GLN A 405 -33.06 -40.45 -9.80
N ALA A 406 -32.86 -39.13 -9.72
CA ALA A 406 -31.63 -38.48 -10.15
C ALA A 406 -30.42 -39.04 -9.37
N LEU A 407 -30.53 -39.22 -8.06
CA LEU A 407 -29.47 -39.84 -7.24
C LEU A 407 -29.19 -41.28 -7.66
N LYS A 408 -30.21 -42.07 -7.98
CA LYS A 408 -30.03 -43.46 -8.40
C LYS A 408 -29.33 -43.59 -9.76
N GLU A 409 -29.65 -42.69 -10.69
CA GLU A 409 -29.10 -42.68 -12.05
C GLU A 409 -27.83 -41.85 -12.20
N ARG A 410 -27.49 -41.02 -11.19
CA ARG A 410 -26.33 -40.13 -11.22
C ARG A 410 -25.06 -40.92 -11.48
N ILE A 411 -24.26 -40.43 -12.42
CA ILE A 411 -22.91 -40.91 -12.69
C ILE A 411 -21.97 -40.00 -11.88
N ASP A 412 -21.26 -40.60 -10.92
CA ASP A 412 -20.28 -39.87 -10.10
C ASP A 412 -18.89 -40.36 -10.53
N LEU A 413 -18.00 -39.41 -10.80
CA LEU A 413 -16.62 -39.65 -11.21
C LEU A 413 -15.74 -38.52 -10.67
N ASP A 414 -15.08 -38.79 -9.56
CA ASP A 414 -14.29 -37.78 -8.85
C ASP A 414 -12.96 -38.39 -8.39
N PHE A 415 -11.87 -37.63 -8.48
CA PHE A 415 -10.61 -38.04 -7.86
C PHE A 415 -10.76 -38.05 -6.35
N ASP A 416 -10.17 -39.06 -5.70
CA ASP A 416 -10.08 -39.05 -4.25
C ASP A 416 -9.25 -37.83 -3.78
N PRO A 417 -9.76 -37.02 -2.83
CA PRO A 417 -9.03 -35.87 -2.31
C PRO A 417 -7.66 -36.21 -1.69
N ARG A 418 -7.42 -37.48 -1.34
CA ARG A 418 -6.16 -37.98 -0.77
C ARG A 418 -5.08 -38.26 -1.80
N ASN A 419 -5.40 -38.13 -3.08
CA ASN A 419 -4.41 -38.29 -4.14
C ASN A 419 -3.31 -37.25 -4.01
N ARG A 420 -2.06 -37.72 -4.05
CA ARG A 420 -0.89 -36.84 -3.97
C ARG A 420 -0.76 -36.05 -5.27
N PRO A 421 -0.53 -34.73 -5.20
CA PRO A 421 -0.35 -33.92 -6.39
C PRO A 421 1.04 -34.06 -7.01
N ARG A 422 2.02 -34.61 -6.27
CA ARG A 422 3.42 -34.73 -6.69
C ARG A 422 3.95 -36.12 -6.35
N PHE A 423 4.75 -36.64 -7.26
CA PHE A 423 5.42 -37.94 -7.18
C PHE A 423 6.89 -37.76 -7.54
N HIS A 424 7.77 -38.60 -6.99
CA HIS A 424 9.17 -38.62 -7.43
C HIS A 424 9.31 -39.16 -8.86
N THR A 425 10.41 -38.82 -9.54
CA THR A 425 10.62 -39.14 -10.97
C THR A 425 10.47 -40.62 -11.32
N GLU A 426 10.92 -41.51 -10.43
CA GLU A 426 10.88 -42.96 -10.62
C GLU A 426 9.79 -43.64 -9.78
N GLU A 427 8.92 -42.86 -9.14
CA GLU A 427 7.85 -43.38 -8.31
C GLU A 427 6.65 -43.80 -9.17
N ALA A 428 6.08 -44.96 -8.87
CA ALA A 428 4.84 -45.40 -9.50
C ALA A 428 3.68 -44.47 -9.09
N VAL A 429 3.02 -43.87 -10.07
CA VAL A 429 1.84 -43.02 -9.87
C VAL A 429 0.61 -43.89 -9.69
N SER A 430 -0.06 -43.78 -8.55
CA SER A 430 -1.36 -44.40 -8.26
C SER A 430 -2.34 -43.31 -7.86
N LEU A 431 -3.51 -43.30 -8.50
CA LEU A 431 -4.58 -42.34 -8.24
C LEU A 431 -5.87 -43.10 -7.95
N ASP A 432 -6.46 -42.83 -6.80
CA ASP A 432 -7.75 -43.38 -6.41
C ASP A 432 -8.88 -42.53 -7.00
N VAL A 433 -9.91 -43.19 -7.53
CA VAL A 433 -11.06 -42.54 -8.16
C VAL A 433 -12.34 -43.09 -7.56
N ASN A 434 -13.21 -42.19 -7.10
CA ASN A 434 -14.54 -42.52 -6.62
C ASN A 434 -15.47 -42.65 -7.83
N VAL A 435 -16.09 -43.81 -8.00
CA VAL A 435 -16.97 -44.11 -9.14
C VAL A 435 -18.35 -44.57 -8.68
N LYS A 436 -19.38 -44.13 -9.40
CA LYS A 436 -20.75 -44.61 -9.25
C LYS A 436 -21.44 -44.64 -10.60
N ASN A 437 -22.07 -45.76 -10.94
CA ASN A 437 -22.77 -45.96 -12.22
C ASN A 437 -21.91 -45.71 -13.48
N VAL A 438 -20.58 -45.76 -13.35
CA VAL A 438 -19.64 -45.67 -14.48
C VAL A 438 -19.49 -47.07 -15.09
N LYS A 439 -19.93 -47.24 -16.34
CA LYS A 439 -19.83 -48.52 -17.08
C LYS A 439 -18.51 -48.70 -17.81
N GLN A 440 -17.82 -47.60 -18.08
CA GLN A 440 -16.53 -47.60 -18.75
C GLN A 440 -15.80 -46.32 -18.35
N LEU A 441 -14.61 -46.46 -17.79
CA LEU A 441 -13.73 -45.37 -17.42
C LEU A 441 -12.57 -45.31 -18.42
N ILE A 442 -12.40 -44.15 -19.05
CA ILE A 442 -11.29 -43.87 -19.96
C ILE A 442 -10.36 -42.86 -19.29
N VAL A 443 -9.10 -43.24 -19.11
CA VAL A 443 -8.06 -42.37 -18.55
C VAL A 443 -7.11 -41.97 -19.67
N LYS A 444 -6.96 -40.67 -19.89
CA LYS A 444 -6.04 -40.09 -20.87
C LYS A 444 -4.95 -39.31 -20.15
N VAL A 445 -3.70 -39.69 -20.37
CA VAL A 445 -2.53 -39.04 -19.76
C VAL A 445 -1.85 -38.17 -20.80
N PHE A 446 -1.68 -36.89 -20.49
CA PHE A 446 -1.04 -35.90 -21.36
C PHE A 446 0.30 -35.46 -20.75
N HIS A 447 1.35 -35.43 -21.57
CA HIS A 447 2.64 -34.88 -21.20
C HIS A 447 2.76 -33.47 -21.78
N ILE A 448 2.99 -32.50 -20.89
CA ILE A 448 3.10 -31.09 -21.24
C ILE A 448 4.58 -30.71 -21.34
N ASN A 449 4.99 -30.11 -22.45
CA ASN A 449 6.32 -29.52 -22.59
C ASN A 449 6.38 -28.19 -21.82
N THR A 450 6.87 -28.27 -20.59
CA THR A 450 6.95 -27.14 -19.64
C THR A 450 7.77 -25.98 -20.17
N GLU A 451 8.87 -26.24 -20.88
CA GLU A 451 9.74 -25.21 -21.46
C GLU A 451 9.02 -24.41 -22.56
N SER A 452 8.32 -25.11 -23.44
CA SER A 452 7.58 -24.48 -24.54
C SER A 452 6.42 -23.64 -24.02
N HIS A 453 5.69 -24.16 -23.01
CA HIS A 453 4.64 -23.43 -22.32
C HIS A 453 5.19 -22.15 -21.68
N ALA A 454 6.23 -22.27 -20.86
CA ALA A 454 6.83 -21.12 -20.17
C ALA A 454 7.38 -20.06 -21.13
N ARG A 455 7.98 -20.46 -22.26
CA ARG A 455 8.46 -19.52 -23.28
C ARG A 455 7.33 -18.73 -23.95
N GLN A 456 6.15 -19.34 -24.11
CA GLN A 456 5.00 -18.73 -24.80
C GLN A 456 4.15 -17.86 -23.87
N THR A 457 3.88 -18.34 -22.65
CA THR A 457 2.97 -17.68 -21.70
C THR A 457 3.70 -16.83 -20.67
N LEU A 458 5.03 -17.00 -20.53
CA LEU A 458 5.85 -16.42 -19.46
C LEU A 458 5.32 -16.78 -18.05
N GLN A 459 4.64 -17.93 -17.96
CA GLN A 459 4.01 -18.43 -16.74
C GLN A 459 4.31 -19.92 -16.55
N GLU A 460 4.30 -20.35 -15.29
CA GLU A 460 4.35 -21.77 -14.95
C GLU A 460 3.07 -22.49 -15.43
N VAL A 461 3.20 -23.81 -15.60
CA VAL A 461 2.10 -24.70 -15.96
C VAL A 461 1.07 -24.68 -14.83
N ASN A 462 -0.19 -24.38 -15.16
CA ASN A 462 -1.31 -24.38 -14.22
C ASN A 462 -2.42 -25.34 -14.70
N THR A 463 -3.53 -25.42 -13.96
CA THR A 463 -4.64 -26.32 -14.31
C THR A 463 -5.52 -25.84 -15.47
N ASN A 464 -5.31 -24.61 -15.97
CA ASN A 464 -6.14 -23.98 -17.00
C ASN A 464 -5.57 -24.17 -18.41
N ILE A 465 -4.97 -25.34 -18.69
CA ILE A 465 -4.33 -25.61 -19.97
C ILE A 465 -5.38 -26.13 -20.95
N GLU A 466 -5.41 -25.52 -22.14
CA GLU A 466 -6.25 -25.99 -23.23
C GLU A 466 -5.68 -27.31 -23.77
N LEU A 467 -6.39 -28.40 -23.51
CA LEU A 467 -6.04 -29.74 -23.99
C LEU A 467 -6.60 -30.02 -25.39
N ASP A 468 -7.37 -29.10 -25.96
CA ASP A 468 -7.97 -29.26 -27.28
C ASP A 468 -6.87 -29.29 -28.36
N GLY A 469 -6.90 -30.35 -29.16
CA GLY A 469 -5.88 -30.61 -30.18
C GLY A 469 -4.63 -31.34 -29.70
N LEU A 470 -4.49 -31.64 -28.40
CA LEU A 470 -3.42 -32.50 -27.89
C LEU A 470 -3.77 -33.98 -28.04
N VAL A 471 -2.79 -34.79 -28.42
CA VAL A 471 -2.90 -36.25 -28.48
C VAL A 471 -2.43 -36.84 -27.15
N PRO A 472 -3.22 -37.69 -26.48
CA PRO A 472 -2.80 -38.32 -25.23
C PRO A 472 -1.61 -39.24 -25.46
N ASN A 473 -0.64 -39.21 -24.53
CA ASN A 473 0.54 -40.08 -24.57
C ASN A 473 0.18 -41.51 -24.16
N GLN A 474 -0.79 -41.66 -23.27
CA GLN A 474 -1.33 -42.96 -22.86
C GLN A 474 -2.86 -42.86 -22.75
N GLU A 475 -3.54 -43.90 -23.21
CA GLU A 475 -4.98 -44.08 -23.04
C GLU A 475 -5.22 -45.45 -22.40
N LEU A 476 -5.89 -45.47 -21.25
CA LEU A 476 -6.26 -46.68 -20.51
C LEU A 476 -7.79 -46.78 -20.46
N LYS A 477 -8.31 -48.00 -20.54
CA LYS A 477 -9.75 -48.29 -20.47
C LYS A 477 -10.00 -49.32 -19.38
N PHE A 478 -10.96 -49.02 -18.52
CA PHE A 478 -11.44 -49.88 -17.45
C PHE A 478 -12.94 -50.07 -17.63
N ASP A 479 -13.42 -51.31 -17.50
CA ASP A 479 -14.83 -51.68 -17.64
C ASP A 479 -15.51 -51.82 -16.27
#